data_AF-A0AA88MVV0-F1
#
_entry.id   AF-A0AA88MVV0-F1
#
_cell.length_a   1.000
_cell.length_b   1.000
_cell.length_c   1.000
_cell.angle_alpha   90.00
_cell.angle_beta   90.00
_cell.angle_gamma   90.00
#
_symmetry.space_group_name_H-M   'P 1'
#
loop_
_entity.id
_entity.type
_entity.pdbx_description
1 polymer ?
#
loop_
_entity_poly.entity_id
_entity_poly.type
_entity_poly.pdbx_seq_one_letter_code
_entity_poly.pdbx_strand_id
1 'polypeptide(L)'
;MNPSMYQEQNTAALLLENQKLGQENGQLKQMLSLFMENQDLKSRLQSFNNDTQDDVTVCFPSWRKSSSLWQTFNESQFTKNLQKKQLKDEHRTSSPVDFKSFIQSSMHINPIEESVSESCHTDSPPEVKDVDRFMGEIAYQLDRRILSHVFQGQKRLYGFTVLNIPEKIIEVSTHPLTGKVDEGYRLHLLQRRCVPAVVLSVPWSL
;
A
#
# COMPACT_ATOMS: atom_id res chain seq x y z
N MET A 1 -40.36 61.11 -3.67
CA MET A 1 -39.56 59.90 -3.34
C MET A 1 -40.44 59.00 -2.49
N ASN A 2 -40.78 57.79 -2.97
CA ASN A 2 -41.75 56.91 -2.30
C ASN A 2 -41.06 56.07 -1.19
N PRO A 3 -41.41 56.25 0.09
CA PRO A 3 -40.81 55.52 1.22
C PRO A 3 -41.06 54.00 1.16
N SER A 4 -42.18 53.60 0.56
CA SER A 4 -42.62 52.19 0.48
C SER A 4 -41.65 51.28 -0.29
N MET A 5 -40.99 51.80 -1.33
CA MET A 5 -40.11 51.00 -2.20
C MET A 5 -38.78 50.65 -1.49
N TYR A 6 -38.25 51.58 -0.70
CA TYR A 6 -37.00 51.37 0.06
C TYR A 6 -37.19 50.34 1.17
N GLN A 7 -38.37 50.34 1.78
CA GLN A 7 -38.70 49.44 2.88
C GLN A 7 -38.85 48.00 2.40
N GLU A 8 -39.46 47.81 1.22
CA GLU A 8 -39.62 46.51 0.56
C GLU A 8 -38.30 45.94 0.04
N GLN A 9 -37.37 46.80 -0.41
CA GLN A 9 -36.05 46.37 -0.86
C GLN A 9 -35.17 45.90 0.32
N ASN A 10 -35.28 46.55 1.48
CA ASN A 10 -34.59 46.14 2.70
C ASN A 10 -35.12 44.82 3.27
N THR A 11 -36.44 44.58 3.25
CA THR A 11 -37.01 43.31 3.71
C THR A 11 -36.60 42.16 2.80
N ALA A 12 -36.56 42.39 1.48
CA ALA A 12 -36.08 41.39 0.53
C ALA A 12 -34.59 41.05 0.73
N ALA A 13 -33.75 42.06 0.98
CA ALA A 13 -32.33 41.85 1.28
C ALA A 13 -32.12 41.05 2.58
N LEU A 14 -32.87 41.37 3.65
CA LEU A 14 -32.83 40.64 4.92
C LEU A 14 -33.31 39.19 4.79
N LEU A 15 -34.31 38.93 3.95
CA LEU A 15 -34.78 37.57 3.70
C LEU A 15 -33.72 36.74 2.96
N LEU A 16 -33.06 37.32 1.97
CA LEU A 16 -31.99 36.67 1.23
C LEU A 16 -30.79 36.34 2.14
N GLU A 17 -30.41 37.28 3.00
CA GLU A 17 -29.32 37.08 3.97
C GLU A 17 -29.66 35.99 4.99
N ASN A 18 -30.88 35.97 5.53
CA ASN A 18 -31.33 34.89 6.42
C ASN A 18 -31.34 33.53 5.74
N GLN A 19 -31.73 33.46 4.47
CA GLN A 19 -31.68 32.22 3.69
C GLN A 19 -30.24 31.73 3.55
N LYS A 20 -29.30 32.64 3.24
CA LYS A 20 -27.87 32.34 3.13
C LYS A 20 -27.29 31.85 4.46
N LEU A 21 -27.56 32.56 5.56
CA LEU A 21 -27.13 32.16 6.91
C LEU A 21 -27.73 30.81 7.33
N GLY A 22 -28.95 30.50 6.89
CA GLY A 22 -29.56 29.18 7.08
C GLY A 22 -28.79 28.07 6.39
N GLN A 23 -28.32 28.31 5.16
CA GLN A 23 -27.49 27.35 4.41
C GLN A 23 -26.12 27.16 5.07
N GLU A 24 -25.44 28.25 5.44
CA GLU A 24 -24.14 28.21 6.13
C GLU A 24 -24.24 27.47 7.47
N ASN A 25 -25.30 27.73 8.26
CA ASN A 25 -25.56 26.99 9.49
C ASN A 25 -25.82 25.49 9.24
N GLY A 26 -26.48 25.15 8.13
CA GLY A 26 -26.63 23.76 7.70
C GLY A 26 -25.29 23.08 7.42
N GLN A 27 -24.41 23.76 6.69
CA GLN A 27 -23.05 23.28 6.39
C GLN A 27 -22.20 23.13 7.66
N LEU A 28 -22.25 24.11 8.57
CA LEU A 28 -21.53 24.05 9.83
C LEU A 28 -22.01 22.90 10.72
N LYS A 29 -23.31 22.61 10.75
CA LYS A 29 -23.85 21.44 11.45
C LYS A 29 -23.31 20.12 10.88
N GLN A 30 -23.21 20.01 9.55
CA GLN A 30 -22.60 18.84 8.91
C GLN A 30 -21.11 18.71 9.27
N MET A 31 -20.37 19.82 9.20
CA MET A 31 -18.95 19.84 9.56
C MET A 31 -18.73 19.44 11.03
N LEU A 32 -19.58 19.94 11.93
CA LEU A 32 -19.53 19.58 13.35
C LEU A 32 -19.84 18.09 13.55
N SER A 33 -20.83 17.54 12.85
CA SER A 33 -21.15 16.11 12.90
C SER A 33 -19.95 15.25 12.50
N LEU A 34 -19.28 15.60 11.40
CA LEU A 34 -18.07 14.91 10.94
C LEU A 34 -16.91 15.06 11.90
N PHE A 35 -16.74 16.24 12.52
CA PHE A 35 -15.71 16.47 13.53
C PHE A 35 -15.92 15.59 14.77
N MET A 36 -17.16 15.49 15.24
CA MET A 36 -17.52 14.64 16.38
C MET A 36 -17.29 13.15 16.09
N GLU A 37 -17.67 12.67 14.90
CA GLU A 37 -17.40 11.29 14.47
C GLU A 37 -15.88 11.01 14.41
N ASN A 38 -15.10 11.92 13.84
CA ASN A 38 -13.64 11.80 13.83
C ASN A 38 -13.04 11.75 15.24
N GLN A 39 -13.61 12.51 16.18
CA GLN A 39 -13.17 12.50 17.57
C GLN A 39 -13.50 11.16 18.25
N ASP A 40 -14.68 10.58 18.00
CA ASP A 40 -15.06 9.24 18.48
C ASP A 40 -14.18 8.14 17.90
N LEU A 41 -13.92 8.17 16.59
CA LEU A 41 -13.02 7.22 15.95
C LEU A 41 -11.62 7.29 16.56
N LYS A 42 -11.12 8.49 16.86
CA LYS A 42 -9.83 8.71 17.51
C LYS A 42 -9.80 8.18 18.95
N SER A 43 -10.87 8.35 19.73
CA SER A 43 -10.94 7.84 21.10
C SER A 43 -11.00 6.31 21.11
N ARG A 44 -11.77 5.71 20.19
CA ARG A 44 -11.83 4.24 20.01
C ARG A 44 -10.47 3.66 19.65
N LEU A 45 -9.74 4.29 18.73
CA LEU A 45 -8.37 3.88 18.37
C LEU A 45 -7.41 3.96 19.56
N GLN A 46 -7.54 4.98 20.41
CA GLN A 46 -6.75 5.07 21.65
C GLN A 46 -7.13 4.00 22.67
N SER A 47 -8.39 3.60 22.77
CA SER A 47 -8.85 2.50 23.64
C SER A 47 -8.21 1.17 23.25
N PHE A 48 -8.22 0.80 21.96
CA PHE A 48 -7.63 -0.44 21.48
C PHE A 48 -6.13 -0.58 21.82
N ASN A 49 -5.41 0.54 21.84
CA ASN A 49 -3.98 0.55 22.20
C ASN A 49 -3.73 0.33 23.70
N ASN A 50 -4.69 0.63 24.57
CA ASN A 50 -4.56 0.43 26.02
C ASN A 50 -4.97 -1.00 26.44
N ASP A 51 -5.93 -1.63 25.74
CA ASP A 51 -6.39 -3.00 26.03
C ASP A 51 -5.38 -4.09 25.62
N THR A 52 -4.38 -3.75 24.80
CA THR A 52 -3.37 -4.73 24.33
C THR A 52 -2.16 -4.83 25.28
N GLN A 53 -2.10 -4.02 26.35
CA GLN A 53 -0.92 -3.94 27.21
C GLN A 53 -0.86 -4.97 28.35
N ASP A 54 -1.94 -5.71 28.64
CA ASP A 54 -2.01 -6.52 29.86
C ASP A 54 -1.82 -8.04 29.71
N ASP A 55 -1.56 -8.60 28.52
CA ASP A 55 -1.49 -10.08 28.41
C ASP A 55 -0.56 -10.65 27.33
N VAL A 56 0.71 -10.20 27.21
CA VAL A 56 1.81 -11.04 26.69
C VAL A 56 3.14 -10.61 27.33
N THR A 57 3.41 -11.11 28.54
CA THR A 57 4.78 -11.14 29.08
C THR A 57 5.46 -12.40 28.54
N VAL A 58 6.22 -12.31 27.43
CA VAL A 58 7.50 -13.03 27.17
C VAL A 58 8.14 -12.48 25.88
N CYS A 59 9.33 -11.87 26.05
CA CYS A 59 10.41 -11.60 25.07
C CYS A 59 10.09 -10.88 23.73
N PHE A 60 10.15 -9.55 23.76
CA PHE A 60 10.76 -8.75 22.67
C PHE A 60 11.58 -7.60 23.30
N PRO A 61 12.75 -7.22 22.75
CA PRO A 61 13.60 -6.21 23.37
C PRO A 61 12.96 -4.82 23.24
N SER A 62 12.49 -4.29 24.36
CA SER A 62 12.41 -2.87 24.73
C SER A 62 12.27 -1.88 23.56
N TRP A 63 11.09 -1.80 22.95
CA TRP A 63 10.68 -0.62 22.18
C TRP A 63 10.09 0.40 23.16
N ARG A 64 10.97 1.15 23.84
CA ARG A 64 10.55 2.31 24.61
C ARG A 64 9.93 3.35 23.67
N LYS A 65 8.68 3.71 24.01
CA LYS A 65 7.91 4.89 23.62
C LYS A 65 8.75 6.03 23.02
N SER A 66 8.45 6.40 21.78
CA SER A 66 8.75 7.72 21.22
C SER A 66 7.49 8.23 20.52
N SER A 67 6.63 8.85 21.34
CA SER A 67 5.64 9.81 20.86
C SER A 67 6.33 11.18 20.86
N SER A 68 6.07 11.98 19.83
CA SER A 68 6.73 13.25 19.47
C SER A 68 8.08 13.11 18.77
N LEU A 69 8.03 12.92 17.44
CA LEU A 69 8.97 13.53 16.50
C LEU A 69 8.56 13.20 15.07
N TRP A 70 7.67 14.02 14.50
CA TRP A 70 7.74 14.29 13.06
C TRP A 70 9.03 15.10 12.84
N GLN A 71 10.17 14.43 12.94
CA GLN A 71 11.46 15.00 12.59
C GLN A 71 11.50 15.03 11.08
N THR A 72 11.57 16.24 10.53
CA THR A 72 11.76 16.52 9.12
C THR A 72 12.91 15.65 8.61
N PHE A 73 12.58 14.59 7.87
CA PHE A 73 13.54 13.61 7.41
C PHE A 73 14.46 14.30 6.38
N ASN A 74 15.69 14.61 6.79
CA ASN A 74 16.65 15.30 5.93
C ASN A 74 17.37 14.27 5.06
N GLU A 75 17.03 14.23 3.78
CA GLU A 75 17.57 13.34 2.73
C GLU A 75 19.11 13.35 2.65
N SER A 76 19.75 14.48 3.04
CA SER A 76 21.21 14.59 3.11
C SER A 76 21.84 13.70 4.18
N GLN A 77 21.13 13.37 5.27
CA GLN A 77 21.66 12.47 6.31
C GLN A 77 21.51 11.00 5.93
N PHE A 78 20.49 10.65 5.15
CA PHE A 78 20.28 9.30 4.66
C PHE A 78 21.41 8.89 3.69
N THR A 79 21.71 9.76 2.72
CA THR A 79 22.79 9.56 1.73
C THR A 79 24.17 9.42 2.39
N LYS A 80 24.46 10.23 3.41
CA LYS A 80 25.73 10.13 4.17
C LYS A 80 25.88 8.81 4.94
N ASN A 81 24.78 8.26 5.48
CA ASN A 81 24.81 6.97 6.16
C ASN A 81 25.00 5.80 5.18
N LEU A 82 24.43 5.89 3.98
CA LEU A 82 24.62 4.90 2.92
C LEU A 82 26.09 4.83 2.47
N GLN A 83 26.73 6.00 2.27
CA GLN A 83 28.15 6.08 1.91
C GLN A 83 29.07 5.57 3.03
N LYS A 84 28.75 5.85 4.30
CA LYS A 84 29.51 5.30 5.44
C LYS A 84 29.45 3.78 5.54
N LYS A 85 28.36 3.16 5.09
CA LYS A 85 28.19 1.70 5.11
C LYS A 85 28.97 1.00 3.98
N GLN A 86 29.15 1.66 2.83
CA GLN A 86 29.96 1.12 1.73
C GLN A 86 31.46 0.95 2.05
N LEU A 87 31.99 1.69 3.03
CA LEU A 87 33.40 1.62 3.41
C LEU A 87 33.76 0.45 4.36
N LYS A 88 32.79 -0.35 4.84
CA LYS A 88 33.03 -1.32 5.93
C LYS A 88 32.75 -2.79 5.63
N ASP A 89 32.11 -3.13 4.51
CA ASP A 89 31.84 -4.52 4.16
C ASP A 89 32.43 -4.86 2.79
N GLU A 90 33.71 -5.22 2.77
CA GLU A 90 34.37 -5.85 1.63
C GLU A 90 34.11 -7.36 1.67
N HIS A 91 32.84 -7.77 1.63
CA HIS A 91 32.47 -9.16 1.36
C HIS A 91 32.06 -9.28 -0.10
N ARG A 92 33.06 -9.70 -0.89
CA ARG A 92 33.01 -10.20 -2.27
C ARG A 92 31.62 -10.69 -2.70
N THR A 93 31.00 -9.93 -3.59
CA THR A 93 30.15 -10.52 -4.65
C THR A 93 30.75 -10.07 -5.98
N SER A 94 30.76 -10.95 -6.97
CA SER A 94 31.36 -10.72 -8.29
C SER A 94 30.54 -9.78 -9.20
N SER A 95 29.68 -8.94 -8.62
CA SER A 95 28.90 -7.95 -9.37
C SER A 95 29.55 -6.58 -9.29
N PRO A 96 29.71 -5.86 -10.42
CA PRO A 96 30.25 -4.50 -10.42
C PRO A 96 29.45 -3.59 -9.47
N VAL A 97 30.15 -2.97 -8.52
CA VAL A 97 29.54 -2.17 -7.44
C VAL A 97 29.16 -0.76 -7.90
N ASP A 98 29.52 -0.37 -9.12
CA ASP A 98 29.19 0.95 -9.65
C ASP A 98 28.41 0.84 -10.97
N PHE A 99 27.19 1.35 -10.96
CA PHE A 99 26.32 1.46 -12.12
C PHE A 99 27.02 2.20 -13.27
N LYS A 100 27.86 3.19 -12.96
CA LYS A 100 28.63 3.92 -13.97
C LYS A 100 29.66 3.03 -14.65
N SER A 101 30.36 2.19 -13.89
CA SER A 101 31.33 1.24 -14.43
C SER A 101 30.69 0.11 -15.25
N PHE A 102 29.48 -0.33 -14.86
CA PHE A 102 28.70 -1.31 -15.60
C PHE A 102 28.23 -0.78 -16.97
N ILE A 103 27.77 0.47 -17.02
CA ILE A 103 27.40 1.12 -18.28
C ILE A 103 28.64 1.39 -19.15
N GLN A 104 29.78 1.71 -18.54
CA GLN A 104 30.99 2.00 -19.29
C GLN A 104 31.67 0.74 -19.87
N SER A 105 31.58 -0.41 -19.17
CA SER A 105 32.09 -1.68 -19.70
C SER A 105 31.21 -2.29 -20.78
N SER A 106 29.90 -2.01 -20.77
CA SER A 106 28.96 -2.49 -21.78
C SER A 106 29.01 -1.71 -23.11
N MET A 107 29.73 -0.59 -23.17
CA MET A 107 29.86 0.28 -24.36
C MET A 107 31.17 0.07 -25.15
N HIS A 108 32.02 -0.91 -24.79
CA HIS A 108 33.20 -1.25 -25.60
C HIS A 108 32.77 -2.07 -26.84
N ILE A 109 32.42 -1.34 -27.90
CA ILE A 109 32.27 -1.89 -29.24
C ILE A 109 33.68 -2.20 -29.77
N ASN A 110 34.07 -3.48 -29.70
CA ASN A 110 35.11 -3.99 -30.58
C ASN A 110 34.55 -3.99 -32.00
N PRO A 111 35.15 -3.29 -32.98
CA PRO A 111 34.74 -3.43 -34.36
C PRO A 111 35.38 -4.71 -34.88
N ILE A 112 34.64 -5.82 -34.94
CA ILE A 112 34.81 -6.93 -35.89
C ILE A 112 33.59 -7.85 -35.78
N GLU A 113 32.73 -7.72 -36.79
CA GLU A 113 31.98 -8.75 -37.53
C GLU A 113 30.82 -9.54 -36.88
N GLU A 114 29.64 -9.30 -37.47
CA GLU A 114 28.53 -10.23 -37.74
C GLU A 114 28.12 -11.25 -36.67
N SER A 115 27.03 -10.94 -35.94
CA SER A 115 25.75 -11.66 -36.08
C SER A 115 24.73 -11.23 -35.03
N VAL A 116 23.57 -10.79 -35.53
CA VAL A 116 22.23 -10.99 -34.97
C VAL A 116 22.05 -10.71 -33.48
N SER A 117 21.56 -9.52 -33.17
CA SER A 117 20.44 -9.33 -32.23
C SER A 117 19.96 -7.89 -32.33
N GLU A 118 19.02 -7.69 -33.24
CA GLU A 118 18.25 -6.48 -33.42
C GLU A 118 17.26 -6.34 -32.25
N SER A 119 17.72 -5.72 -31.17
CA SER A 119 16.88 -5.27 -30.06
C SER A 119 16.69 -3.76 -30.20
N CYS A 120 15.70 -3.39 -30.99
CA CYS A 120 15.30 -2.01 -31.28
C CYS A 120 14.92 -1.25 -30.00
N HIS A 121 15.79 -0.36 -29.53
CA HIS A 121 15.38 0.75 -28.67
C HIS A 121 15.36 2.04 -29.51
N THR A 122 14.21 2.31 -30.12
CA THR A 122 13.86 3.64 -30.59
C THR A 122 13.40 4.50 -29.41
N ASP A 123 14.19 5.53 -29.17
CA ASP A 123 13.94 6.74 -28.42
C ASP A 123 12.54 7.34 -28.75
N SER A 124 11.65 7.39 -27.76
CA SER A 124 10.35 8.11 -27.83
C SER A 124 9.81 8.33 -26.39
N PRO A 125 9.03 9.38 -26.14
CA PRO A 125 8.88 9.97 -24.81
C PRO A 125 8.15 9.03 -23.82
N PRO A 126 8.60 8.96 -22.55
CA PRO A 126 8.07 8.04 -21.55
C PRO A 126 6.85 8.66 -20.86
N GLU A 127 5.64 8.25 -21.22
CA GLU A 127 4.48 8.63 -20.40
C GLU A 127 3.40 7.54 -20.27
N VAL A 128 3.27 6.63 -21.24
CA VAL A 128 2.21 5.59 -21.20
C VAL A 128 2.73 4.20 -20.80
N LYS A 129 3.92 3.80 -21.26
CA LYS A 129 4.52 2.49 -20.93
C LYS A 129 4.87 2.32 -19.45
N ASP A 130 5.09 3.42 -18.74
CA ASP A 130 5.45 3.40 -17.33
C ASP A 130 4.25 3.06 -16.44
N VAL A 131 3.04 3.52 -16.81
CA VAL A 131 1.81 3.21 -16.09
C VAL A 131 1.47 1.74 -16.21
N ASP A 132 1.53 1.16 -17.42
CA ASP A 132 1.24 -0.27 -17.61
C ASP A 132 2.25 -1.16 -16.90
N ARG A 133 3.55 -0.80 -16.92
CA ARG A 133 4.59 -1.51 -16.17
C ARG A 133 4.36 -1.43 -14.67
N PHE A 134 3.99 -0.26 -14.17
CA PHE A 134 3.68 -0.04 -12.76
C PHE A 134 2.43 -0.80 -12.31
N MET A 135 1.36 -0.79 -13.11
CA MET A 135 0.14 -1.56 -12.85
C MET A 135 0.40 -3.06 -12.89
N GLY A 136 1.25 -3.53 -13.80
CA GLY A 136 1.72 -4.91 -13.84
C GLY A 136 2.49 -5.31 -12.58
N GLU A 137 3.36 -4.43 -12.07
CA GLU A 137 4.09 -4.64 -10.82
C GLU A 137 3.15 -4.67 -9.61
N ILE A 138 2.19 -3.75 -9.52
CA ILE A 138 1.16 -3.76 -8.47
C ILE A 138 0.38 -5.07 -8.50
N ALA A 139 -0.14 -5.45 -9.67
CA ALA A 139 -0.90 -6.68 -9.84
C ALA A 139 -0.06 -7.90 -9.42
N TYR A 140 1.19 -7.97 -9.86
CA TYR A 140 2.12 -9.04 -9.50
C TYR A 140 2.36 -9.11 -7.99
N GLN A 141 2.61 -7.98 -7.32
CA GLN A 141 2.82 -7.95 -5.88
C GLN A 141 1.56 -8.37 -5.10
N LEU A 142 0.39 -7.91 -5.53
CA LEU A 142 -0.89 -8.30 -4.94
C LEU A 142 -1.12 -9.80 -5.10
N ASP A 143 -0.90 -10.35 -6.30
CA ASP A 143 -1.02 -11.77 -6.57
C ASP A 143 -0.11 -12.59 -5.65
N ARG A 144 1.16 -12.19 -5.51
CA ARG A 144 2.11 -12.85 -4.60
C ARG A 144 1.65 -12.80 -3.14
N ARG A 145 1.10 -11.67 -2.69
CA ARG A 145 0.59 -11.49 -1.32
C ARG A 145 -0.63 -12.38 -1.07
N ILE A 146 -1.58 -12.42 -2.00
CA ILE A 146 -2.78 -13.26 -1.92
C ILE A 146 -2.38 -14.74 -1.89
N LEU A 147 -1.52 -15.17 -2.82
CA LEU A 147 -1.06 -16.55 -2.91
C LEU A 147 -0.32 -16.99 -1.64
N SER A 148 0.56 -16.14 -1.10
CA SER A 148 1.27 -16.42 0.15
C SER A 148 0.34 -16.47 1.37
N HIS A 149 -0.73 -15.68 1.38
CA HIS A 149 -1.69 -15.66 2.48
C HIS A 149 -2.51 -16.95 2.53
N VAL A 150 -2.99 -17.41 1.37
CA VAL A 150 -3.78 -18.64 1.27
C VAL A 150 -2.88 -19.86 1.53
N PHE A 151 -1.72 -19.96 0.86
CA PHE A 151 -0.87 -21.16 0.84
C PHE A 151 0.40 -21.06 1.71
N GLN A 152 0.25 -20.78 3.00
CA GLN A 152 1.39 -20.64 3.92
C GLN A 152 2.27 -21.91 4.06
N GLY A 153 1.71 -23.10 3.80
CA GLY A 153 2.43 -24.36 3.92
C GLY A 153 3.31 -24.72 2.72
N GLN A 154 3.17 -24.01 1.59
CA GLN A 154 3.84 -24.37 0.34
C GLN A 154 5.12 -23.55 0.17
N LYS A 155 6.27 -24.24 0.02
CA LYS A 155 7.57 -23.58 -0.18
C LYS A 155 7.69 -22.90 -1.55
N ARG A 156 6.97 -23.42 -2.54
CA ARG A 156 7.03 -22.97 -3.93
C ARG A 156 5.62 -22.99 -4.52
N LEU A 157 5.24 -21.90 -5.18
CA LEU A 157 3.90 -21.68 -5.74
C LEU A 157 3.97 -21.59 -7.27
N TYR A 158 4.70 -22.52 -7.92
CA TYR A 158 4.84 -22.53 -9.37
C TYR A 158 3.53 -22.91 -10.06
N GLY A 159 3.14 -22.12 -11.06
CA GLY A 159 1.86 -22.31 -11.75
C GLY A 159 0.63 -21.94 -10.90
N PHE A 160 0.82 -21.27 -9.76
CA PHE A 160 -0.28 -20.70 -8.99
C PHE A 160 -0.55 -19.29 -9.49
N THR A 161 -1.82 -18.99 -9.74
CA THR A 161 -2.33 -17.68 -10.11
C THR A 161 -3.54 -17.38 -9.23
N VAL A 162 -3.92 -16.12 -9.05
CA VAL A 162 -5.08 -15.79 -8.21
C VAL A 162 -6.38 -16.42 -8.74
N LEU A 163 -6.47 -16.58 -10.07
CA LEU A 163 -7.59 -17.20 -10.74
C LEU A 163 -7.71 -18.71 -10.44
N ASN A 164 -6.59 -19.42 -10.35
CA ASN A 164 -6.59 -20.88 -10.18
C ASN A 164 -6.51 -21.36 -8.72
N ILE A 165 -6.55 -20.45 -7.75
CA ILE A 165 -6.56 -20.78 -6.31
C ILE A 165 -7.58 -21.88 -5.95
N PRO A 166 -8.85 -21.89 -6.42
CA PRO A 166 -9.82 -22.92 -6.02
C PRO A 166 -9.37 -24.33 -6.40
N GLU A 167 -8.87 -24.48 -7.62
CA GLU A 167 -8.33 -25.74 -8.15
C GLU A 167 -7.09 -26.15 -7.36
N LYS A 168 -6.19 -25.19 -7.12
CA LYS A 168 -4.97 -25.43 -6.35
C LYS A 168 -5.25 -25.81 -4.90
N ILE A 169 -6.28 -25.26 -4.26
CA ILE A 169 -6.71 -25.67 -2.92
C ILE A 169 -7.09 -27.16 -2.90
N ILE A 170 -7.81 -27.64 -3.91
CA ILE A 170 -8.16 -29.07 -4.01
C ILE A 170 -6.90 -29.90 -4.22
N GLU A 171 -5.99 -29.46 -5.11
CA GLU A 171 -4.73 -30.16 -5.39
C GLU A 171 -3.85 -30.30 -4.13
N VAL A 172 -3.61 -29.21 -3.40
CA VAL A 172 -2.76 -29.27 -2.19
C VAL A 172 -3.43 -29.92 -0.99
N SER A 173 -4.77 -29.99 -0.95
CA SER A 173 -5.49 -30.73 0.09
C SER A 173 -5.68 -32.20 -0.26
N THR A 174 -5.38 -32.62 -1.49
CA THR A 174 -5.43 -34.03 -1.87
C THR A 174 -4.18 -34.73 -1.39
N HIS A 175 -4.35 -35.78 -0.58
CA HIS A 175 -3.23 -36.57 -0.13
C HIS A 175 -2.62 -37.35 -1.32
N PRO A 176 -1.31 -37.23 -1.62
CA PRO A 176 -0.70 -37.81 -2.82
C PRO A 176 -0.75 -39.34 -2.91
N LEU A 177 -0.87 -40.03 -1.77
CA LEU A 177 -0.87 -41.50 -1.70
C LEU A 177 -2.29 -42.07 -1.69
N THR A 178 -3.23 -41.40 -1.02
CA THR A 178 -4.60 -41.88 -0.82
C THR A 178 -5.57 -41.32 -1.87
N GLY A 179 -5.20 -40.22 -2.54
CA GLY A 179 -6.06 -39.48 -3.47
C GLY A 179 -7.32 -38.89 -2.81
N LYS A 180 -7.42 -38.97 -1.48
CA LYS A 180 -8.51 -38.41 -0.68
C LYS A 180 -8.17 -36.97 -0.33
N VAL A 181 -9.18 -36.12 -0.43
CA VAL A 181 -9.10 -34.72 -0.03
C VAL A 181 -9.21 -34.63 1.49
N ASP A 182 -8.24 -33.97 2.12
CA ASP A 182 -8.35 -33.54 3.52
C ASP A 182 -9.33 -32.37 3.60
N GLU A 183 -10.56 -32.68 4.00
CA GLU A 183 -11.64 -31.70 4.10
C GLU A 183 -11.38 -30.61 5.15
N GLY A 184 -10.69 -30.94 6.25
CA GLY A 184 -10.36 -29.97 7.29
C GLY A 184 -9.33 -28.96 6.79
N TYR A 185 -8.28 -29.45 6.14
CA TYR A 185 -7.26 -28.59 5.53
C TYR A 185 -7.83 -27.78 4.35
N ARG A 186 -8.69 -28.37 3.52
CA ARG A 186 -9.38 -27.68 2.43
C ARG A 186 -10.24 -26.53 2.95
N LEU A 187 -11.05 -26.77 3.99
CA LEU A 187 -11.91 -25.75 4.59
C LEU A 187 -11.08 -24.59 5.15
N HIS A 188 -9.96 -24.88 5.81
CA HIS A 188 -9.03 -23.88 6.34
C HIS A 188 -8.45 -22.98 5.24
N LEU A 189 -8.03 -23.56 4.11
CA LEU A 189 -7.54 -22.79 2.97
C LEU A 189 -8.65 -21.95 2.31
N LEU A 190 -9.87 -22.48 2.22
CA LEU A 190 -11.04 -21.74 1.72
C LEU A 190 -11.43 -20.58 2.63
N GLN A 191 -11.36 -20.77 3.95
CA GLN A 191 -11.61 -19.71 4.92
C GLN A 191 -10.58 -18.58 4.82
N ARG A 192 -9.33 -18.87 4.44
CA ARG A 192 -8.32 -17.85 4.18
C ARG A 192 -8.51 -17.13 2.84
N ARG A 193 -9.01 -17.85 1.83
CA ARG A 193 -9.38 -17.26 0.54
C ARG A 193 -10.56 -16.31 0.70
N CYS A 194 -11.60 -16.73 1.43
CA CYS A 194 -12.70 -15.86 1.80
C CYS A 194 -12.22 -14.93 2.90
N VAL A 195 -11.73 -13.75 2.54
CA VAL A 195 -11.72 -12.62 3.47
C VAL A 195 -13.17 -12.46 3.94
N PRO A 196 -13.56 -12.80 5.19
CA PRO A 196 -14.89 -12.45 5.65
C PRO A 196 -15.00 -10.94 5.49
N ALA A 197 -16.13 -10.42 5.02
CA ALA A 197 -16.35 -8.99 4.81
C ALA A 197 -15.97 -8.11 6.03
N VAL A 198 -15.82 -8.73 7.21
CA VAL A 198 -15.28 -8.17 8.45
C VAL A 198 -13.80 -7.74 8.39
N VAL A 199 -12.96 -8.36 7.56
CA VAL A 199 -11.52 -8.03 7.45
C VAL A 199 -11.23 -6.93 6.42
N LEU A 200 -12.18 -6.61 5.54
CA LEU A 200 -12.12 -5.41 4.69
C LEU A 200 -12.47 -4.11 5.46
N SER A 201 -12.91 -4.22 6.72
CA SER A 201 -13.03 -3.10 7.67
C SER A 201 -11.73 -2.83 8.45
N VAL A 202 -10.64 -3.53 8.14
CA VAL A 202 -9.33 -3.24 8.73
C VAL A 202 -8.57 -2.36 7.73
N PRO A 203 -8.20 -1.11 8.07
CA PRO A 203 -7.42 -0.28 7.16
C PRO A 203 -6.07 -0.96 6.94
N TRP A 204 -5.75 -1.31 5.70
CA TRP A 204 -4.38 -1.55 5.28
C TRP A 204 -3.64 -0.20 5.31
N SER A 205 -3.18 0.20 6.49
CA SER A 205 -2.35 1.40 6.65
C SER A 205 -0.96 1.17 6.06
N LEU A 206 -0.62 1.97 5.04
CA LEU A 206 0.74 2.46 4.83
C LEU A 206 1.02 3.59 5.84
#